data_AF-A0A7Y2JVG9-F1
#
_entry.id   AF-A0A7Y2JVG9-F1
#
_cell.length_a   1.000
_cell.length_b   1.000
_cell.length_c   1.000
_cell.angle_alpha   90.00
_cell.angle_beta   90.00
_cell.angle_gamma   90.00
#
_symmetry.space_group_name_H-M   'P 1'
#
loop_
_entity.id
_entity.type
_entity.pdbx_description
1 polymer ?
#
loop_
_entity_poly.entity_id
_entity_poly.type
_entity_poly.pdbx_seq_one_letter_code
_entity_poly.pdbx_strand_id
1 'polypeptide(L)'
;MSEIGYTIVEPPSLGEWLGNVKNRAMLVALLTWLRHQLFDALKDDFPTLKIEVIKVEYLGSYPAFGIHGDDVPSDLPDRLNGLIERILFESSIADFLNFAMNGNIDWAAEAQTLLGP
;
A
#
# COMPACT_ATOMS: atom_id res chain seq x y z
N MET A 1 -9.39 17.02 -15.69
CA MET A 1 -8.49 16.09 -14.98
C MET A 1 -8.85 14.72 -15.51
N SER A 2 -7.91 14.00 -16.13
CA SER A 2 -8.13 12.59 -16.47
C SER A 2 -8.32 11.85 -15.15
N GLU A 3 -9.48 11.24 -14.94
CA GLU A 3 -9.66 10.30 -13.84
C GLU A 3 -8.71 9.14 -14.10
N ILE A 4 -7.61 9.09 -13.34
CA ILE A 4 -6.73 7.93 -13.37
C ILE A 4 -7.54 6.79 -12.75
N GLY A 5 -7.91 5.81 -13.58
CA GLY A 5 -8.57 4.60 -13.12
C GLY A 5 -7.57 3.73 -12.37
N TYR A 6 -7.78 3.56 -11.07
CA TYR A 6 -6.98 2.62 -10.28
C TYR A 6 -7.66 1.26 -10.24
N THR A 7 -6.86 0.20 -10.36
CA THR A 7 -7.24 -1.11 -9.84
C THR A 7 -6.87 -1.15 -8.36
N ILE A 8 -7.86 -1.41 -7.51
CA ILE A 8 -7.69 -1.44 -6.06
C ILE A 8 -7.26 -2.84 -5.63
N VAL A 9 -6.21 -2.93 -4.83
CA VAL A 9 -5.74 -4.19 -4.24
C VAL A 9 -5.75 -4.10 -2.72
N GLU A 10 -6.42 -5.07 -2.11
CA GLU A 10 -6.66 -5.19 -0.67
C GLU A 10 -6.12 -6.54 -0.21
N PRO A 11 -4.90 -6.59 0.34
CA PRO A 11 -4.29 -7.85 0.74
C PRO A 11 -5.10 -8.50 1.86
N PRO A 12 -5.53 -9.76 1.72
CA PRO A 12 -6.36 -10.42 2.74
C PRO A 12 -5.73 -10.45 4.13
N SER A 13 -4.40 -10.63 4.23
CA SER A 13 -3.65 -10.57 5.49
C SER A 13 -3.75 -9.24 6.23
N LEU A 14 -4.03 -8.15 5.51
CA LEU A 14 -4.20 -6.82 6.08
C LEU A 14 -5.67 -6.45 6.31
N GLY A 15 -6.63 -7.29 5.94
CA GLY A 15 -8.07 -6.98 5.95
C GLY A 15 -8.58 -6.45 7.29
N GLU A 16 -8.22 -7.10 8.40
CA GLU A 16 -8.63 -6.65 9.74
C GLU A 16 -7.99 -5.32 10.17
N TRP A 17 -6.79 -5.02 9.65
CA TRP A 17 -6.09 -3.77 9.91
C TRP A 17 -6.66 -2.63 9.07
N LEU A 18 -6.99 -2.90 7.80
CA LEU A 18 -7.62 -1.95 6.88
C LEU A 18 -8.99 -1.48 7.40
N GLY A 19 -9.74 -2.36 8.06
CA GLY A 19 -11.04 -2.03 8.66
C GLY A 19 -11.00 -1.36 10.04
N ASN A 20 -9.85 -1.31 10.72
CA ASN A 20 -9.77 -0.80 12.10
C ASN A 20 -9.18 0.62 12.18
N VAL A 21 -10.05 1.58 12.47
CA VAL A 21 -9.76 3.02 12.53
C VAL A 21 -8.69 3.42 13.56
N LYS A 22 -8.40 2.56 14.56
CA LYS A 22 -7.58 2.96 15.72
C LYS A 22 -6.12 3.28 15.39
N ASN A 23 -5.56 2.75 14.30
CA ASN A 23 -4.13 2.90 13.98
C ASN A 23 -3.89 3.32 12.51
N ARG A 24 -4.67 4.28 11.99
CA ARG A 24 -4.54 4.81 10.61
C ARG A 24 -3.10 5.17 10.23
N ALA A 25 -2.35 5.83 11.12
CA ALA A 25 -0.96 6.22 10.89
C ALA A 25 -0.04 5.02 10.60
N MET A 26 -0.08 3.99 11.46
CA MET A 26 0.74 2.79 11.30
C MET A 26 0.34 1.98 10.09
N LEU A 27 -0.95 1.95 9.75
CA LEU A 27 -1.43 1.30 8.54
C LEU A 27 -0.90 2.00 7.27
N VAL A 28 -0.96 3.33 7.22
CA VAL A 28 -0.38 4.10 6.10
C VAL A 28 1.13 3.89 6.01
N ALA A 29 1.84 3.86 7.14
CA ALA A 29 3.27 3.56 7.18
C ALA A 29 3.58 2.15 6.63
N LEU A 30 2.79 1.14 7.05
CA LEU A 30 2.94 -0.24 6.59
C LEU A 30 2.70 -0.37 5.08
N LEU A 31 1.61 0.22 4.58
CA LEU A 31 1.30 0.20 3.15
C LEU A 31 2.37 0.94 2.34
N THR A 32 2.88 2.07 2.85
CA THR A 32 3.96 2.83 2.18
C THR A 32 5.26 2.04 2.16
N TRP A 33 5.59 1.34 3.25
CA TRP A 33 6.76 0.45 3.29
C TRP A 33 6.61 -0.69 2.30
N LEU A 34 5.47 -1.40 2.31
CA LEU A 34 5.17 -2.48 1.37
C LEU A 34 5.21 -2.00 -0.08
N ARG A 35 4.68 -0.81 -0.37
CA ARG A 35 4.78 -0.17 -1.70
C ARG A 35 6.24 -0.07 -2.15
N HIS A 36 7.16 0.35 -1.29
CA HIS A 36 8.58 0.43 -1.64
C HIS A 36 9.16 -0.95 -1.97
N GLN A 37 8.85 -1.96 -1.14
CA GLN A 37 9.28 -3.34 -1.39
C GLN A 37 8.73 -3.90 -2.71
N LEU A 38 7.45 -3.64 -2.99
CA LEU A 38 6.79 -4.08 -4.22
C LEU A 38 7.35 -3.37 -5.45
N PHE A 39 7.61 -2.07 -5.35
CA PHE A 39 8.23 -1.32 -6.44
C PHE A 39 9.60 -1.89 -6.78
N ASP A 40 10.45 -2.15 -5.78
CA ASP A 40 11.76 -2.75 -6.01
C ASP A 40 11.68 -4.15 -6.62
N ALA A 41 10.66 -4.93 -6.28
CA ALA A 41 10.45 -6.26 -6.83
C ALA A 41 9.88 -6.27 -8.27
N LEU A 42 9.18 -5.21 -8.70
CA LEU A 42 8.41 -5.20 -9.96
C LEU A 42 8.91 -4.22 -11.01
N LYS A 43 9.76 -3.25 -10.65
CA LYS A 43 10.18 -2.16 -11.56
C LYS A 43 10.84 -2.64 -12.85
N ASP A 44 11.51 -3.79 -12.83
CA ASP A 44 12.21 -4.34 -14.01
C ASP A 44 11.24 -5.06 -14.96
N ASP A 45 10.21 -5.72 -14.42
CA ASP A 45 9.19 -6.44 -15.20
C ASP A 45 8.07 -5.51 -15.69
N PHE A 46 7.77 -4.46 -14.92
CA PHE A 46 6.66 -3.53 -15.19
C PHE A 46 7.11 -2.06 -15.02
N PRO A 47 7.89 -1.51 -15.98
CA PRO A 47 8.50 -0.18 -15.83
C PRO A 47 7.49 0.98 -15.80
N THR A 48 6.30 0.79 -16.38
CA THR A 48 5.20 1.77 -16.40
C THR A 48 4.28 1.64 -15.19
N LEU A 49 4.41 0.58 -14.41
CA LEU A 49 3.54 0.31 -13.26
C LEU A 49 3.77 1.33 -12.15
N LYS A 50 2.66 1.87 -11.66
CA LYS A 50 2.61 2.71 -10.49
C LYS A 50 1.75 2.01 -9.44
N ILE A 51 2.35 1.84 -8.27
CA ILE A 51 1.69 1.36 -7.07
C ILE A 51 1.68 2.55 -6.11
N GLU A 52 0.50 2.90 -5.60
CA GLU A 52 0.31 4.03 -4.71
C GLU A 52 -0.55 3.63 -3.52
N VAL A 53 -0.39 4.33 -2.40
CA VAL A 53 -1.32 4.21 -1.27
C VAL A 53 -2.39 5.26 -1.49
N ILE A 54 -3.61 4.82 -1.78
CA ILE A 54 -4.76 5.69 -2.10
C ILE A 54 -5.83 5.59 -1.03
N LYS A 55 -6.70 6.59 -0.98
CA LYS A 55 -7.90 6.57 -0.15
C LYS A 55 -9.04 5.89 -0.91
N VAL A 56 -9.73 4.98 -0.23
CA VAL A 56 -10.93 4.29 -0.72
C VAL A 56 -12.13 4.64 0.17
N GLU A 57 -13.31 4.83 -0.43
CA GLU A 57 -14.54 5.32 0.25
C GLU A 57 -15.78 4.42 0.06
N TYR A 58 -15.63 3.08 0.03
CA TYR A 58 -16.79 2.17 -0.18
C TYR A 58 -17.64 1.94 1.09
N LEU A 59 -17.00 1.54 2.20
CA LEU A 59 -17.67 1.21 3.48
C LEU A 59 -17.13 2.08 4.65
N GLY A 60 -16.47 3.18 4.30
CA GLY A 60 -15.69 4.03 5.18
C GLY A 60 -14.44 4.54 4.46
N SER A 61 -13.74 5.51 5.05
CA SER A 61 -12.44 5.99 4.53
C SER A 61 -11.31 5.12 5.07
N TYR A 62 -10.58 4.45 4.18
CA TYR A 62 -9.42 3.63 4.52
C TYR A 62 -8.35 3.67 3.41
N PRO A 63 -7.07 3.43 3.74
CA PRO A 63 -6.00 3.40 2.75
C PRO A 63 -5.93 2.02 2.09
N ALA A 64 -5.66 1.96 0.79
CA ALA A 64 -5.45 0.71 0.05
C ALA A 64 -4.38 0.90 -1.03
N PHE A 65 -3.99 -0.18 -1.72
CA PHE A 65 -3.13 -0.06 -2.89
C PHE A 65 -3.96 0.33 -4.12
N GLY A 66 -3.59 1.45 -4.74
CA GLY A 66 -4.03 1.84 -6.06
C GLY A 66 -2.96 1.46 -7.07
N ILE A 67 -3.36 0.77 -8.13
CA ILE A 67 -2.45 0.37 -9.20
C ILE A 67 -2.92 0.95 -10.52
N HIS A 68 -1.98 1.54 -11.26
CA HIS A 68 -2.22 1.99 -12.63
C HIS A 68 -0.94 1.91 -13.45
N GLY A 69 -1.07 1.89 -14.78
CA GLY A 69 0.05 1.80 -15.70
C GLY A 69 -0.41 1.37 -17.08
N ASP A 70 0.52 1.37 -18.03
CA ASP A 70 0.29 0.80 -19.35
C ASP A 70 0.42 -0.73 -19.27
N ASP A 71 -0.45 -1.46 -19.97
CA ASP A 71 -0.40 -2.92 -20.10
C ASP A 71 -0.41 -3.70 -18.77
N VAL A 72 -1.16 -3.23 -17.77
CA VAL A 72 -1.34 -3.93 -16.48
C VAL A 72 -2.00 -5.31 -16.73
N PRO A 73 -1.31 -6.43 -16.42
CA PRO A 73 -1.88 -7.75 -16.58
C PRO A 73 -3.09 -7.96 -15.67
N SER A 74 -4.09 -8.70 -16.15
CA SER A 74 -5.29 -9.00 -15.37
C SER A 74 -5.00 -9.84 -14.12
N ASP A 75 -3.89 -10.60 -14.10
CA ASP A 75 -3.44 -11.42 -12.97
C ASP A 75 -2.50 -10.67 -12.02
N LEU A 76 -2.15 -9.40 -12.30
CA LEU A 76 -1.26 -8.63 -11.43
C LEU A 76 -1.79 -8.48 -9.99
N PRO A 77 -3.10 -8.26 -9.73
CA PRO A 77 -3.63 -8.23 -8.36
C PRO A 77 -3.30 -9.49 -7.56
N ASP A 78 -3.44 -10.67 -8.17
CA ASP A 78 -3.14 -11.95 -7.51
C ASP A 78 -1.64 -12.12 -7.26
N ARG A 79 -0.80 -11.70 -8.22
CA ARG A 79 0.66 -11.68 -8.04
C ARG A 79 1.09 -10.75 -6.92
N LEU A 80 0.49 -9.56 -6.85
CA LEU A 80 0.77 -8.59 -5.79
C LEU A 80 0.40 -9.13 -4.42
N ASN A 81 -0.76 -9.77 -4.29
CA ASN A 81 -1.13 -10.43 -3.04
C ASN A 81 -0.08 -11.48 -2.63
N GLY A 82 0.35 -12.34 -3.56
CA GLY A 82 1.40 -13.31 -3.29
C GLY A 82 2.74 -12.68 -2.87
N LEU A 83 3.13 -11.58 -3.50
CA LEU A 83 4.33 -10.83 -3.13
C LEU A 83 4.20 -10.18 -1.74
N ILE A 84 3.05 -9.60 -1.42
CA ILE A 84 2.79 -8.98 -0.11
C ILE A 84 2.88 -10.03 1.00
N GLU A 85 2.22 -11.19 0.83
CA GLU A 85 2.33 -12.29 1.80
C GLU A 85 3.78 -12.74 1.98
N ARG A 86 4.52 -12.87 0.87
CA ARG A 86 5.93 -13.26 0.93
C ARG A 86 6.76 -12.21 1.68
N ILE A 87 6.60 -10.93 1.37
CA ILE A 87 7.32 -9.83 2.04
C ILE A 87 7.00 -9.82 3.54
N LEU A 88 5.72 -9.95 3.93
CA LEU A 88 5.31 -9.97 5.33
C LEU A 88 5.88 -11.19 6.08
N PHE A 89 6.03 -12.33 5.41
CA PHE A 89 6.58 -13.54 6.00
C PHE A 89 8.12 -13.51 6.10
N GLU A 90 8.81 -12.99 5.08
CA GLU A 90 10.28 -13.01 4.98
C GLU A 90 10.94 -11.81 5.67
N SER A 91 10.26 -10.67 5.75
CA SER A 91 10.82 -9.45 6.35
C SER A 91 10.71 -9.47 7.86
N SER A 92 11.68 -8.89 8.55
CA SER A 92 11.60 -8.75 9.99
C SER A 92 10.70 -7.57 10.37
N ILE A 93 9.99 -7.69 11.49
CA ILE A 93 9.26 -6.55 12.06
C ILE A 93 10.20 -5.37 12.39
N ALA A 94 11.48 -5.64 12.65
CA ALA A 94 12.48 -4.62 12.90
C ALA A 94 12.75 -3.77 11.65
N ASP A 95 12.70 -4.34 10.44
CA ASP A 95 12.88 -3.60 9.19
C ASP A 95 11.74 -2.59 8.97
N PHE A 96 10.52 -3.03 9.24
CA PHE A 96 9.36 -2.15 9.21
C PHE A 96 9.46 -1.05 10.29
N LEU A 97 9.80 -1.40 11.53
CA LEU A 97 9.95 -0.40 12.60
C LEU A 97 11.06 0.60 12.28
N ASN A 98 12.17 0.15 11.71
CA ASN A 98 13.24 1.04 11.24
C ASN A 98 12.73 2.00 10.16
N PHE A 99 11.96 1.52 9.19
CA PHE A 99 11.35 2.40 8.18
C PHE A 99 10.38 3.41 8.83
N ALA A 100 9.51 2.93 9.72
CA ALA A 100 8.48 3.75 10.34
C ALA A 100 9.04 4.79 11.31
N MET A 101 10.13 4.47 12.03
CA MET A 101 10.66 5.30 13.11
C MET A 101 11.91 6.11 12.75
N ASN A 102 12.75 5.64 11.82
CA ASN A 102 14.00 6.33 11.50
C ASN A 102 13.82 7.44 10.44
N GLY A 103 12.63 7.56 9.85
CA GLY A 103 12.27 8.63 8.93
C GLY A 103 11.85 9.91 9.63
N ASN A 104 12.03 11.05 8.95
CA ASN A 104 11.52 12.35 9.40
C ASN A 104 10.05 12.56 8.96
N ILE A 105 9.27 11.47 8.91
CA ILE A 105 7.89 11.44 8.39
C ILE A 105 6.93 11.40 9.57
N ASP A 106 6.00 12.35 9.63
CA ASP A 106 4.88 12.32 10.57
C ASP A 106 3.73 11.49 9.96
N TRP A 107 3.67 10.21 10.31
CA TRP A 107 2.65 9.30 9.80
C TRP A 107 1.22 9.68 10.21
N ALA A 108 1.03 10.44 11.29
CA ALA A 108 -0.29 10.93 11.66
C ALA A 108 -0.74 12.02 10.69
N ALA A 109 0.16 12.95 10.35
CA ALA A 109 -0.11 13.98 9.36
C ALA A 109 -0.32 13.40 7.95
N GLU A 110 0.48 12.40 7.55
CA GLU A 110 0.30 11.68 6.28
C GLU A 110 -1.05 10.96 6.22
N ALA A 111 -1.41 10.23 7.28
CA ALA A 111 -2.71 9.56 7.34
C ALA A 111 -3.88 10.55 7.32
N GLN A 112 -3.76 11.69 8.00
CA GLN A 112 -4.78 12.75 7.94
C GLN A 112 -4.89 13.38 6.55
N THR A 113 -3.76 13.61 5.88
CA THR A 113 -3.71 14.15 4.52
C THR A 113 -4.36 13.19 3.53
N LEU A 114 -4.04 11.90 3.65
CA LEU A 114 -4.58 10.87 2.76
C LEU A 114 -6.06 10.59 3.02
N LEU A 115 -6.45 10.37 4.27
CA LEU A 115 -7.76 9.81 4.64
C LEU A 115 -8.80 10.88 4.99
N GLY A 116 -8.35 12.09 5.29
CA GLY A 116 -9.17 13.14 5.90
C GLY A 116 -9.32 12.94 7.42
N PRO A 117 -10.12 13.81 8.07
CA PRO A 117 -10.40 13.74 9.50
C PRO A 117 -11.06 12.42 9.94
#